data_AF-A0A521D5F9-F1
#
_entry.id   AF-A0A521D5F9-F1
#
_cell.length_a   1.000
_cell.length_b   1.000
_cell.length_c   1.000
_cell.angle_alpha   90.00
_cell.angle_beta   90.00
_cell.angle_gamma   90.00
#
_symmetry.space_group_name_H-M   'P 1'
#
loop_
_entity.id
_entity.type
_entity.pdbx_description
1 polymer ?
#
loop_
_entity_poly.entity_id
_entity_poly.type
_entity_poly.pdbx_seq_one_letter_code
_entity_poly.pdbx_strand_id
1 'polypeptide(L)'
;MKTQNYILVLLIAFSCAMCNSSKKDKEETVTTEKIAKTDNDKHPVLTPKDSLKMVNHSIEVKGDVEFPLNLTVDSLKKMKVVMLDDFKVVCQSGEVKKDNKVCKGVLLKDILEKAKIKQNGHKDRNFYIVARASDDYKATFSWAELFNNPTGENTYILFEENGKPVKNGEMIAICKNDIKTGPRHVYWLKSIEVYKVK
;
A
#
# COMPACT_ATOMS: atom_id res chain seq x y z
N MET A 1 -45.07 50.89 38.19
CA MET A 1 -43.97 49.93 38.38
C MET A 1 -43.14 50.00 37.10
N LYS A 2 -42.08 50.85 36.98
CA LYS A 2 -40.68 50.65 37.44
C LYS A 2 -40.24 49.19 37.17
N THR A 3 -39.24 48.89 36.33
CA THR A 3 -37.95 49.59 36.16
C THR A 3 -37.32 49.28 34.79
N GLN A 4 -36.68 50.31 34.24
CA GLN A 4 -35.83 50.34 33.06
C GLN A 4 -34.38 50.12 33.53
N ASN A 5 -33.59 49.25 32.88
CA ASN A 5 -32.15 49.15 33.15
C ASN A 5 -31.34 49.26 31.83
N TYR A 6 -30.47 50.25 31.83
CA TYR A 6 -29.45 50.61 30.84
C TYR A 6 -28.05 50.30 31.41
N ILE A 7 -27.04 50.29 30.53
CA ILE A 7 -25.58 50.49 30.78
C ILE A 7 -24.86 49.22 31.30
N LEU A 8 -23.71 48.76 30.77
CA LEU A 8 -22.44 49.47 30.54
C LEU A 8 -21.56 48.74 29.50
N VAL A 9 -20.96 49.53 28.61
CA VAL A 9 -19.84 49.18 27.71
C VAL A 9 -18.55 49.06 28.52
N LEU A 10 -17.75 48.00 28.30
CA LEU A 10 -16.33 48.03 28.65
C LEU A 10 -15.48 47.60 27.46
N LEU A 11 -14.92 48.61 26.79
CA LEU A 11 -13.76 48.51 25.90
C LEU A 11 -12.52 48.26 26.75
N ILE A 12 -11.80 47.16 26.51
CA ILE A 12 -10.40 47.04 26.92
C ILE A 12 -9.58 46.90 25.64
N ALA A 13 -8.94 48.01 25.29
CA ALA A 13 -7.84 48.05 24.35
C ALA A 13 -6.60 47.42 25.01
N PHE A 14 -5.98 46.46 24.33
CA PHE A 14 -4.59 46.12 24.58
C PHE A 14 -3.82 46.21 23.26
N SER A 15 -3.30 47.41 23.03
CA SER A 15 -2.29 47.75 22.05
C SER A 15 -0.92 47.68 22.72
N CYS A 16 -0.02 46.86 22.18
CA CYS A 16 1.46 46.92 22.22
C CYS A 16 1.95 45.54 21.75
N ALA A 17 2.92 45.35 20.86
CA ALA A 17 3.71 46.19 19.97
C ALA A 17 4.35 45.20 18.97
N MET A 18 4.49 45.57 17.69
CA MET A 18 5.42 44.87 16.81
C MET A 18 6.86 45.12 17.29
N CYS A 19 7.69 44.07 17.29
CA CYS A 19 9.09 44.16 16.84
C CYS A 19 9.62 42.80 16.35
N ASN A 20 9.69 42.74 15.03
CA ASN A 20 10.55 42.02 14.09
C ASN A 20 11.68 41.08 14.61
N SER A 21 11.71 39.89 13.99
CA SER A 21 12.86 39.08 13.55
C SER A 21 13.97 38.73 14.56
N SER A 22 14.03 37.44 14.91
CA SER A 22 15.25 36.66 14.69
C SER A 22 14.94 35.19 14.40
N LYS A 23 15.55 34.69 13.32
CA LYS A 23 15.56 33.29 12.86
C LYS A 23 16.37 32.42 13.84
N LYS A 24 15.83 31.25 14.19
CA LYS A 24 16.43 29.92 13.96
C LYS A 24 15.69 28.88 14.80
N ASP A 25 14.82 28.09 14.16
CA ASP A 25 14.37 26.81 14.68
C ASP A 25 14.40 25.77 13.57
N LYS A 26 15.03 24.63 13.89
CA LYS A 26 14.62 23.24 13.65
C LYS A 26 15.83 22.37 13.33
N GLU A 27 16.47 21.94 14.41
CA GLU A 27 17.24 20.70 14.45
C GLU A 27 16.23 19.54 14.27
N GLU A 28 16.38 18.81 13.18
CA GLU A 28 15.56 17.65 12.85
C GLU A 28 15.79 16.55 13.90
N THR A 29 14.81 16.35 14.77
CA THR A 29 14.77 15.21 15.67
C THR A 29 14.54 13.97 14.83
N VAL A 30 15.63 13.25 14.55
CA VAL A 30 15.63 11.90 13.99
C VAL A 30 14.83 11.00 14.92
N THR A 31 13.57 10.73 14.57
CA THR A 31 12.78 9.67 15.21
C THR A 31 13.45 8.34 14.89
N THR A 32 14.17 7.84 15.89
CA THR A 32 14.71 6.49 15.94
C THR A 32 13.56 5.50 15.90
N GLU A 33 13.46 4.73 14.82
CA GLU A 33 12.60 3.54 14.76
C GLU A 33 13.00 2.61 15.92
N LYS A 34 12.06 2.36 16.84
CA LYS A 34 12.26 1.38 17.91
C LYS A 34 12.36 0.00 17.27
N ILE A 35 13.55 -0.57 17.39
CA ILE A 35 13.89 -1.97 17.10
C ILE A 35 12.85 -2.87 17.77
N ALA A 36 12.06 -3.57 16.96
CA ALA A 36 11.22 -4.65 17.41
C ALA A 36 12.10 -5.73 18.04
N LYS A 37 11.71 -6.21 19.22
CA LYS A 37 12.39 -7.30 19.93
C LYS A 37 12.37 -8.57 19.07
N THR A 38 13.47 -9.30 19.18
CA THR A 38 13.84 -10.54 18.50
C THR A 38 12.75 -11.62 18.58
N ASP A 39 12.14 -11.92 17.44
CA ASP A 39 11.60 -13.25 17.16
C ASP A 39 12.71 -14.10 16.52
N ASN A 40 12.78 -15.36 16.94
CA ASN A 40 13.80 -16.36 16.58
C ASN A 40 13.68 -16.88 15.13
N ASP A 41 13.36 -16.02 14.17
CA ASP A 41 13.38 -16.39 12.76
C ASP A 41 14.69 -15.92 12.14
N LYS A 42 15.53 -16.87 11.70
CA LYS A 42 16.81 -16.62 11.01
C LYS A 42 16.59 -16.07 9.60
N HIS A 43 15.86 -14.98 9.47
CA HIS A 43 15.83 -14.19 8.24
C HIS A 43 16.96 -13.15 8.32
N PRO A 44 17.87 -13.11 7.33
CA PRO A 44 18.91 -12.08 7.31
C PRO A 44 18.22 -10.71 7.27
N VAL A 45 18.52 -9.87 8.26
CA VAL A 45 18.03 -8.49 8.32
C VAL A 45 18.68 -7.73 7.15
N LEU A 46 17.89 -7.41 6.13
CA LEU A 46 18.36 -6.68 4.95
C LEU A 46 18.79 -5.27 5.33
N THR A 47 19.96 -4.84 4.86
CA THR A 47 20.40 -3.44 5.02
C THR A 47 19.66 -2.53 4.03
N PRO A 48 19.57 -1.21 4.28
CA PRO A 48 18.95 -0.28 3.33
C PRO A 48 19.56 -0.33 1.92
N LYS A 49 20.87 -0.61 1.82
CA LYS A 49 21.58 -0.74 0.54
C LYS A 49 21.21 -2.02 -0.19
N ASP A 50 20.93 -3.10 0.55
CA ASP A 50 20.50 -4.36 -0.04
C ASP A 50 19.06 -4.24 -0.56
N SER A 51 18.18 -3.58 0.20
CA SER A 51 16.81 -3.26 -0.21
C SER A 51 16.72 -2.51 -1.54
N LEU A 52 17.64 -1.57 -1.81
CA LEU A 52 17.69 -0.84 -3.08
C LEU A 52 17.99 -1.74 -4.28
N LYS A 53 18.78 -2.80 -4.12
CA LYS A 53 19.09 -3.77 -5.19
C LYS A 53 17.90 -4.67 -5.53
N MET A 54 16.89 -4.70 -4.67
CA MET A 54 15.71 -5.57 -4.82
C MET A 54 14.59 -4.88 -5.58
N VAL A 55 14.65 -3.54 -5.70
CA VAL A 55 13.64 -2.72 -6.35
C VAL A 55 13.52 -3.10 -7.82
N ASN A 56 12.29 -3.43 -8.25
CA ASN A 56 11.96 -3.59 -9.66
C ASN A 56 11.28 -2.34 -10.18
N HIS A 57 11.68 -1.90 -11.38
CA HIS A 57 11.05 -0.79 -12.10
C HIS A 57 9.89 -1.25 -13.01
N SER A 58 9.81 -2.56 -13.24
CA SER A 58 8.74 -3.19 -14.00
C SER A 58 8.38 -4.54 -13.37
N ILE A 59 7.12 -4.95 -13.49
CA ILE A 59 6.64 -6.25 -13.04
C ILE A 59 6.11 -7.07 -14.22
N GLU A 60 6.39 -8.37 -14.20
CA GLU A 60 5.93 -9.32 -15.21
C GLU A 60 4.61 -9.96 -14.79
N VAL A 61 3.63 -10.01 -15.71
CA VAL A 61 2.44 -10.86 -15.58
C VAL A 61 2.60 -12.04 -16.53
N LYS A 62 2.70 -13.26 -16.00
CA LYS A 62 3.09 -14.46 -16.78
C LYS A 62 2.45 -15.75 -16.27
N GLY A 63 2.79 -16.86 -16.93
CA GLY A 63 2.26 -18.19 -16.63
C GLY A 63 1.11 -18.57 -17.55
N ASP A 64 0.03 -19.11 -16.99
CA ASP A 64 -1.19 -19.53 -17.70
C ASP A 64 -2.07 -18.34 -18.13
N VAL A 65 -1.49 -17.39 -18.87
CA VAL A 65 -2.14 -16.21 -19.45
C VAL A 65 -1.95 -16.16 -20.97
N GLU A 66 -2.92 -15.60 -21.69
CA GLU A 66 -2.87 -15.42 -23.14
C GLU A 66 -1.95 -14.26 -23.54
N PHE A 67 -2.00 -13.16 -22.78
CA PHE A 67 -1.25 -11.95 -23.04
C PHE A 67 -0.34 -11.64 -21.85
N PRO A 68 0.91 -12.15 -21.83
CA PRO A 68 1.89 -11.72 -20.85
C PRO A 68 2.08 -10.21 -20.88
N LEU A 69 2.17 -9.58 -19.71
CA LEU A 69 2.31 -8.13 -19.58
C LEU A 69 3.65 -7.78 -18.92
N ASN A 70 4.23 -6.65 -19.30
CA ASN A 70 5.29 -5.99 -18.57
C ASN A 70 4.81 -4.61 -18.14
N LEU A 71 4.62 -4.40 -16.84
CA LEU A 71 3.95 -3.23 -16.29
C LEU A 71 4.95 -2.37 -15.53
N THR A 72 5.05 -1.10 -15.90
CA THR A 72 5.72 -0.05 -15.12
C THR A 72 4.69 0.77 -14.34
N VAL A 73 5.15 1.64 -13.45
CA VAL A 73 4.27 2.61 -12.77
C VAL A 73 3.48 3.46 -13.78
N ASP A 74 4.10 3.87 -14.88
CA ASP A 74 3.43 4.65 -15.92
C ASP A 74 2.39 3.82 -16.70
N SER A 75 2.63 2.51 -16.88
CA SER A 75 1.61 1.62 -17.42
C SER A 75 0.42 1.50 -16.47
N LEU A 76 0.65 1.34 -15.16
CA LEU A 76 -0.42 1.25 -14.16
C LEU A 76 -1.25 2.53 -14.07
N LYS A 77 -0.62 3.71 -14.16
CA LYS A 77 -1.32 5.01 -14.17
C LYS A 77 -2.27 5.18 -15.37
N LYS A 78 -2.06 4.44 -16.46
CA LYS A 78 -2.94 4.43 -17.65
C LYS A 78 -4.07 3.40 -17.55
N MET A 79 -4.06 2.56 -16.52
CA MET A 79 -5.15 1.62 -16.23
C MET A 79 -6.21 2.30 -15.35
N LYS A 80 -7.22 1.53 -14.90
CA LYS A 80 -8.20 1.98 -13.93
C LYS A 80 -7.55 2.14 -12.56
N VAL A 81 -7.08 3.35 -12.27
CA VAL A 81 -6.50 3.69 -10.97
C VAL A 81 -7.62 3.81 -9.93
N VAL A 82 -7.43 3.14 -8.79
CA VAL A 82 -8.31 3.17 -7.64
C VAL A 82 -7.60 3.87 -6.48
N MET A 83 -8.32 4.74 -5.79
CA MET A 83 -7.87 5.32 -4.53
C MET A 83 -8.35 4.44 -3.38
N LEU A 84 -7.44 4.18 -2.44
CA LEU A 84 -7.68 3.36 -1.27
C LEU A 84 -7.45 4.19 -0.03
N ASP A 85 -8.51 4.40 0.75
CA ASP A 85 -8.43 5.13 2.00
C ASP A 85 -8.26 4.19 3.21
N ASP A 86 -7.54 4.70 4.21
CA ASP A 86 -7.32 4.10 5.53
C ASP A 86 -6.87 2.63 5.49
N PHE A 87 -5.74 2.38 4.82
CA PHE A 87 -5.13 1.06 4.80
C PHE A 87 -4.08 0.89 5.90
N LYS A 88 -4.34 -0.04 6.81
CA LYS A 88 -3.42 -0.42 7.89
C LYS A 88 -2.76 -1.76 7.60
N VAL A 89 -1.44 -1.81 7.79
CA VAL A 89 -0.66 -3.05 7.70
C VAL A 89 -0.55 -3.64 9.08
N VAL A 90 -1.18 -4.79 9.30
CA VAL A 90 -1.21 -5.51 10.57
C VAL A 90 -0.37 -6.77 10.44
N CYS A 91 0.67 -6.90 11.25
CA CYS A 91 1.54 -8.09 11.22
C CYS A 91 0.89 -9.29 11.91
N GLN A 92 1.59 -10.43 11.92
CA GLN A 92 1.06 -11.68 12.47
C GLN A 92 0.69 -11.58 13.96
N SER A 93 1.37 -10.72 14.73
CA SER A 93 1.10 -10.48 16.15
C SER A 93 -0.10 -9.55 16.43
N GLY A 94 -0.67 -8.92 15.39
CA GLY A 94 -1.76 -7.94 15.54
C GLY A 94 -1.30 -6.49 15.69
N GLU A 95 0.00 -6.23 15.71
CA GLU A 95 0.55 -4.88 15.76
C GLU A 95 0.38 -4.16 14.41
N VAL A 96 -0.03 -2.90 14.44
CA VAL A 96 -0.08 -2.03 13.25
C VAL A 96 1.34 -1.56 12.92
N LYS A 97 1.91 -2.09 11.83
CA LYS A 97 3.24 -1.72 11.33
C LYS A 97 3.22 -0.46 10.47
N LYS A 98 2.09 -0.16 9.82
CA LYS A 98 1.95 0.99 8.93
C LYS A 98 0.51 1.48 8.91
N ASP A 99 0.35 2.80 8.88
CA ASP A 99 -0.94 3.47 8.76
C ASP A 99 -0.90 4.39 7.54
N ASN A 100 -1.45 3.92 6.42
CA ASN A 100 -1.55 4.69 5.18
C ASN A 100 -2.95 5.29 5.08
N LYS A 101 -3.01 6.62 4.99
CA LYS A 101 -4.28 7.35 4.88
C LYS A 101 -4.87 7.29 3.48
N VAL A 102 -4.03 7.41 2.47
CA VAL A 102 -4.44 7.34 1.06
C VAL A 102 -3.40 6.56 0.28
N CYS A 103 -3.81 5.56 -0.49
CA CYS A 103 -2.96 4.87 -1.45
C CYS A 103 -3.56 4.96 -2.85
N LYS A 104 -2.73 4.84 -3.88
CA LYS A 104 -3.19 4.64 -5.26
C LYS A 104 -2.60 3.37 -5.86
N GLY A 105 -3.44 2.67 -6.60
CA GLY A 105 -3.05 1.46 -7.29
C GLY A 105 -4.08 1.00 -8.29
N VAL A 106 -3.92 -0.21 -8.78
CA VAL A 106 -4.83 -0.89 -9.70
C VAL A 106 -5.25 -2.21 -9.07
N LEU A 107 -6.49 -2.65 -9.30
CA LEU A 107 -6.93 -3.96 -8.84
C LEU A 107 -6.13 -5.07 -9.54
N LEU A 108 -5.68 -6.05 -8.76
CA LEU A 108 -5.01 -7.23 -9.31
C LEU A 108 -5.93 -7.97 -10.30
N LYS A 109 -7.23 -7.99 -10.00
CA LYS A 109 -8.27 -8.53 -10.87
C LYS A 109 -8.26 -7.87 -12.26
N ASP A 110 -8.29 -6.54 -12.34
CA ASP A 110 -8.26 -5.80 -13.62
C ASP A 110 -6.99 -6.09 -14.44
N ILE A 111 -5.85 -6.28 -13.76
CA ILE A 111 -4.58 -6.67 -14.41
C ILE A 111 -4.70 -8.08 -15.01
N LEU A 112 -5.26 -9.04 -14.27
CA LEU A 112 -5.44 -10.42 -14.72
C LEU A 112 -6.48 -10.53 -15.84
N GLU A 113 -7.54 -9.72 -15.80
CA GLU A 113 -8.52 -9.62 -16.88
C GLU A 113 -7.87 -9.11 -18.18
N LYS A 114 -6.98 -8.11 -18.07
CA LYS A 114 -6.19 -7.62 -19.21
C LYS A 114 -5.22 -8.68 -19.76
N ALA A 115 -4.57 -9.44 -18.88
CA ALA A 115 -3.66 -10.52 -19.28
C ALA A 115 -4.38 -11.75 -19.84
N LYS A 116 -5.68 -11.90 -19.51
CA LYS A 116 -6.57 -13.00 -19.89
C LYS A 116 -6.02 -14.38 -19.51
N ILE A 117 -6.49 -14.92 -18.38
CA ILE A 117 -6.12 -16.28 -17.94
C ILE A 117 -6.58 -17.31 -18.99
N LYS A 118 -5.70 -18.27 -19.32
CA LYS A 118 -5.94 -19.36 -20.29
C LYS A 118 -6.93 -20.40 -19.75
N GLN A 119 -8.21 -20.04 -19.73
CA GLN A 119 -9.29 -20.90 -19.25
C GLN A 119 -9.88 -21.74 -20.40
N ASN A 120 -9.96 -23.05 -20.22
CA ASN A 120 -10.65 -23.95 -21.15
C ASN A 120 -12.17 -23.96 -20.88
N GLY A 121 -12.83 -22.83 -21.15
CA GLY A 121 -14.26 -22.64 -20.95
C GLY A 121 -14.66 -22.24 -19.53
N HIS A 122 -15.96 -21.99 -19.33
CA HIS A 122 -16.51 -21.33 -18.13
C HIS A 122 -16.39 -22.13 -16.81
N LYS A 123 -16.06 -23.43 -16.89
CA LYS A 123 -15.87 -24.32 -15.73
C LYS A 123 -14.40 -24.44 -15.31
N ASP A 124 -13.45 -23.98 -16.14
CA ASP A 124 -12.03 -24.08 -15.84
C ASP A 124 -11.61 -22.95 -14.91
N ARG A 125 -11.66 -23.21 -13.60
CA ARG A 125 -11.43 -22.23 -12.52
C ARG A 125 -10.32 -22.65 -11.56
N ASN A 126 -9.59 -23.71 -11.91
CA ASN A 126 -8.59 -24.36 -11.06
C ASN A 126 -7.23 -23.66 -11.18
N PHE A 127 -7.19 -22.36 -10.88
CA PHE A 127 -5.97 -21.55 -10.95
C PHE A 127 -5.65 -20.92 -9.61
N TYR A 128 -4.36 -20.71 -9.38
CA TYR A 128 -3.85 -19.88 -8.30
C TYR A 128 -2.86 -18.86 -8.87
N ILE A 129 -2.78 -17.73 -8.19
CA ILE A 129 -2.00 -16.57 -8.55
C ILE A 129 -0.94 -16.37 -7.46
N VAL A 130 0.30 -16.15 -7.88
CA VAL A 130 1.43 -15.89 -6.99
C VAL A 130 1.95 -14.48 -7.27
N ALA A 131 1.86 -13.60 -6.27
CA ALA A 131 2.59 -12.34 -6.25
C ALA A 131 3.96 -12.60 -5.62
N ARG A 132 5.03 -12.44 -6.40
CA ARG A 132 6.40 -12.76 -5.98
C ARG A 132 7.28 -11.52 -5.96
N ALA A 133 8.05 -11.38 -4.89
CA ALA A 133 9.03 -10.34 -4.69
C ALA A 133 10.44 -10.77 -5.15
N SER A 134 11.34 -9.79 -5.27
CA SER A 134 12.76 -10.03 -5.56
C SER A 134 13.50 -10.79 -4.45
N ASP A 135 13.01 -10.75 -3.21
CA ASP A 135 13.57 -11.47 -2.05
C ASP A 135 13.02 -12.91 -1.94
N ASP A 136 12.32 -13.37 -2.97
CA ASP A 136 11.62 -14.66 -3.03
C ASP A 136 10.45 -14.80 -2.05
N TYR A 137 10.02 -13.72 -1.39
CA TYR A 137 8.75 -13.68 -0.69
C TYR A 137 7.57 -13.85 -1.67
N LYS A 138 6.54 -14.59 -1.23
CA LYS A 138 5.38 -14.94 -2.05
C LYS A 138 4.09 -14.77 -1.26
N ALA A 139 3.13 -14.09 -1.86
CA ALA A 139 1.74 -14.13 -1.45
C ALA A 139 0.90 -14.85 -2.51
N THR A 140 -0.03 -15.69 -2.08
CA THR A 140 -0.87 -16.47 -2.99
C THR A 140 -2.33 -16.07 -2.90
N PHE A 141 -3.02 -16.19 -4.02
CA PHE A 141 -4.47 -15.99 -4.14
C PHE A 141 -5.04 -17.13 -4.98
N SER A 142 -6.21 -17.62 -4.64
CA SER A 142 -6.97 -18.50 -5.52
C SER A 142 -7.70 -17.69 -6.60
N TRP A 143 -7.97 -18.32 -7.75
CA TRP A 143 -8.87 -17.74 -8.75
C TRP A 143 -10.24 -17.40 -8.14
N ALA A 144 -10.77 -18.28 -7.29
CA ALA A 144 -12.06 -18.05 -6.63
C ALA A 144 -12.05 -16.82 -5.72
N GLU A 145 -10.96 -16.56 -5.00
CA GLU A 145 -10.81 -15.33 -4.20
C GLU A 145 -10.85 -14.08 -5.07
N LEU A 146 -10.11 -14.08 -6.19
CA LEU A 146 -9.98 -12.88 -7.02
C LEU A 146 -11.20 -12.61 -7.90
N PHE A 147 -11.94 -13.64 -8.30
CA PHE A 147 -13.05 -13.47 -9.27
C PHE A 147 -14.44 -13.69 -8.67
N ASN A 148 -14.58 -14.40 -7.54
CA ASN A 148 -15.89 -14.73 -6.94
C ASN A 148 -16.07 -14.25 -5.49
N ASN A 149 -15.05 -13.66 -4.88
CA ASN A 149 -15.08 -13.20 -3.49
C ASN A 149 -14.78 -11.69 -3.43
N PRO A 150 -15.23 -10.96 -2.38
CA PRO A 150 -14.84 -9.56 -2.18
C PRO A 150 -13.34 -9.29 -2.22
N THR A 151 -12.50 -10.30 -1.99
CA THR A 151 -11.04 -10.23 -2.11
C THR A 151 -10.59 -9.70 -3.48
N GLY A 152 -11.31 -10.01 -4.57
CA GLY A 152 -11.04 -9.46 -5.91
C GLY A 152 -11.10 -7.93 -6.00
N GLU A 153 -11.99 -7.33 -5.21
CA GLU A 153 -12.18 -5.88 -5.13
C GLU A 153 -11.32 -5.24 -4.03
N ASN A 154 -10.53 -6.04 -3.31
CA ASN A 154 -9.71 -5.63 -2.17
C ASN A 154 -8.23 -6.00 -2.33
N THR A 155 -7.82 -6.50 -3.50
CA THR A 155 -6.43 -6.86 -3.80
C THR A 155 -5.86 -5.90 -4.84
N TYR A 156 -4.77 -5.22 -4.48
CA TYR A 156 -4.25 -4.09 -5.26
C TYR A 156 -2.76 -4.23 -5.53
N ILE A 157 -2.34 -3.72 -6.67
CA ILE A 157 -0.95 -3.35 -6.95
C ILE A 157 -0.83 -1.84 -6.76
N LEU A 158 -0.20 -1.41 -5.67
CA LEU A 158 -0.02 0.00 -5.33
C LEU A 158 1.29 0.54 -5.91
N PHE A 159 1.27 1.82 -6.29
CA PHE A 159 2.45 2.57 -6.73
C PHE A 159 2.59 3.93 -6.01
N GLU A 160 1.63 4.30 -5.16
CA GLU A 160 1.65 5.54 -4.37
C GLU A 160 1.06 5.32 -2.99
N GLU A 161 1.69 5.90 -1.96
CA GLU A 161 1.23 5.93 -0.57
C GLU A 161 1.38 7.35 -0.03
N ASN A 162 0.29 7.90 0.52
CA ASN A 162 0.19 9.23 1.11
C ASN A 162 0.74 10.34 0.20
N GLY A 163 0.40 10.29 -1.09
CA GLY A 163 0.84 11.28 -2.08
C GLY A 163 2.31 11.14 -2.53
N LYS A 164 2.99 10.06 -2.12
CA LYS A 164 4.40 9.81 -2.44
C LYS A 164 4.57 8.46 -3.11
N PRO A 165 5.60 8.26 -3.96
CA PRO A 165 5.95 6.94 -4.43
C PRO A 165 6.17 5.98 -3.25
N VAL A 166 5.80 4.71 -3.45
CA VAL A 166 6.11 3.64 -2.49
C VAL A 166 7.62 3.57 -2.23
N LYS A 167 7.99 3.37 -0.96
CA LYS A 167 9.40 3.35 -0.53
C LYS A 167 10.07 1.98 -0.64
N ASN A 168 9.30 0.90 -0.49
CA ASN A 168 9.80 -0.47 -0.42
C ASN A 168 9.67 -1.19 -1.78
N GLY A 169 10.11 -0.50 -2.83
CA GLY A 169 9.87 -0.85 -4.23
C GLY A 169 8.98 0.18 -4.93
N GLU A 170 8.99 0.20 -6.27
CA GLU A 170 8.13 1.08 -7.05
C GLU A 170 6.68 0.59 -7.14
N MET A 171 6.48 -0.72 -6.91
CA MET A 171 5.18 -1.38 -6.88
C MET A 171 5.15 -2.42 -5.77
N ILE A 172 4.01 -2.51 -5.09
CA ILE A 172 3.77 -3.47 -4.00
C ILE A 172 2.41 -4.13 -4.17
N ALA A 173 2.26 -5.40 -3.79
CA ALA A 173 0.96 -6.06 -3.75
C ALA A 173 0.40 -6.03 -2.32
N ILE A 174 -0.90 -5.76 -2.17
CA ILE A 174 -1.60 -5.80 -0.88
C ILE A 174 -2.97 -6.46 -1.01
N CYS A 175 -3.49 -6.94 0.12
CA CYS A 175 -4.87 -7.38 0.26
C CYS A 175 -5.51 -6.69 1.48
N LYS A 176 -6.56 -5.89 1.25
CA LYS A 176 -7.16 -5.01 2.28
C LYS A 176 -8.06 -5.77 3.24
N ASN A 177 -8.78 -6.78 2.75
CA ASN A 177 -9.80 -7.48 3.51
C ASN A 177 -9.27 -8.69 4.29
N ASP A 178 -7.95 -8.84 4.37
CA ASP A 178 -7.33 -9.81 5.27
C ASP A 178 -7.52 -9.42 6.73
N ILE A 179 -7.74 -10.42 7.58
CA ILE A 179 -7.73 -10.24 9.04
C ILE A 179 -6.35 -9.73 9.49
N LYS A 180 -5.29 -10.27 8.90
CA LYS A 180 -3.90 -9.85 9.10
C LYS A 180 -3.35 -9.51 7.72
N THR A 181 -3.16 -8.23 7.45
CA THR A 181 -2.81 -7.73 6.10
C THR A 181 -1.32 -7.85 5.78
N GLY A 182 -0.45 -8.06 6.78
CA GLY A 182 0.99 -8.22 6.61
C GLY A 182 1.40 -9.43 5.73
N PRO A 183 0.88 -10.65 5.96
CA PRO A 183 1.19 -11.84 5.17
C PRO A 183 0.88 -11.79 3.66
N ARG A 184 0.06 -10.84 3.20
CA ARG A 184 -0.16 -10.61 1.75
C ARG A 184 0.30 -9.21 1.32
N HIS A 185 1.27 -8.65 2.06
CA HIS A 185 1.94 -7.41 1.73
C HIS A 185 3.30 -7.71 1.09
N VAL A 186 3.35 -7.66 -0.24
CA VAL A 186 4.54 -8.02 -1.02
C VAL A 186 5.29 -6.75 -1.43
N TYR A 187 6.42 -6.50 -0.77
CA TYR A 187 7.39 -5.47 -1.18
C TYR A 187 8.20 -5.92 -2.37
N TRP A 188 8.87 -4.98 -3.06
CA TRP A 188 9.75 -5.27 -4.19
C TRP A 188 9.12 -6.22 -5.21
N LEU A 189 7.83 -5.98 -5.52
CA LEU A 189 7.07 -6.86 -6.37
C LEU A 189 7.81 -7.04 -7.70
N LYS A 190 7.96 -8.29 -8.14
CA LYS A 190 8.71 -8.68 -9.33
C LYS A 190 7.79 -9.29 -10.38
N SER A 191 6.88 -10.16 -9.95
CA SER A 191 5.98 -10.84 -10.88
C SER A 191 4.62 -11.18 -10.26
N ILE A 192 3.63 -11.25 -11.13
CA ILE A 192 2.32 -11.87 -10.92
C ILE A 192 2.27 -13.10 -11.82
N GLU A 193 2.16 -14.28 -11.20
CA GLU A 193 2.28 -15.54 -11.92
C GLU A 193 1.01 -16.36 -11.75
N VAL A 194 0.44 -16.79 -12.87
CA VAL A 194 -0.77 -17.61 -12.90
C VAL A 194 -0.39 -19.05 -13.16
N TYR A 195 -0.90 -19.94 -12.32
CA TYR A 195 -0.66 -21.37 -12.41
C TYR A 195 -1.96 -22.16 -12.33
N LYS A 196 -2.06 -23.18 -13.15
CA LYS A 196 -3.11 -24.20 -13.03
C LYS A 196 -2.77 -25.22 -11.95
N VAL A 197 -3.76 -25.58 -11.13
CA VAL A 197 -3.67 -26.72 -10.22
C VAL A 197 -3.62 -28.00 -11.05
N LYS A 198 -2.62 -28.85 -10.80
CA LYS A 198 -2.42 -30.12 -11.50
C LYS A 198 -3.08 -31.27 -10.75
#